data_AF-A0A8H6S591-F1
#
_entry.id   AF-A0A8H6S591-F1
#
_cell.length_a   1.000
_cell.length_b   1.000
_cell.length_c   1.000
_cell.angle_alpha   90.00
_cell.angle_beta   90.00
_cell.angle_gamma   90.00
#
_symmetry.space_group_name_H-M   'P 1'
#
loop_
_entity.id
_entity.type
_entity.pdbx_description
1 polymer ?
#
loop_
_entity_poly.entity_id
_entity_poly.type
_entity_poly.pdbx_seq_one_letter_code
_entity_poly.pdbx_strand_id
1 'polypeptide(L)'
;MMMNKKKFKNMAVTGTLNCQCSHVFVLSSVDMHYGERFSNADMALAIELRKWTSGTFNAALRFEIDDIDQVATYDIACEYTKHLRERFEKHFPELVHLVERIRWGVPALHVQGHQDSCIYLFGTAYMDNVAHFHGESAEQYWPECNQLGALVRQMNLVVTLFDDLALAKSNYEKKFLHFVGLTATHQDRVVRWRTLSRTPRLVGKEAVSVYKHGSTKVPSQQAIFQHFIKDDESFARTTVSKGVVASLLDEGLEMQEEQHRLSSLIAQSTDHDLESRKKEIESRLNKLETRLQDWRKLQKTLMPGVADKVAAQALTSPPLQAEKLFLPSDFTSAERTISRRRSHNNVKATNALRRDKIKNDRYQKENMRSSERIRESLRHREVWMTIFASARAAILMLDGETKFPALTEADLYMKPIMDKRRLGDSKLSDGALWTALAPQVQEEDEDGMDIDKQTNSELDDWASEGDQVQWFRAEAEMLRWREQKEQKLAEILRVRRSFLKMHSTWTTLSASAVKPGYAAFARQKAAMYQRMAQDTATRLASAGYSEFLVEGFNLVEWVQQERSTEDAKFERLVYSKSSE
;
A
#
# COMPACT_ATOMS: atom_id res chain seq x y z
N MET A 1 -25.38 11.64 19.65
CA MET A 1 -26.56 11.61 18.77
C MET A 1 -27.79 11.98 19.61
N MET A 2 -28.48 13.08 19.34
CA MET A 2 -29.68 13.48 20.13
C MET A 2 -30.90 12.75 19.57
N MET A 3 -31.31 11.66 20.22
CA MET A 3 -32.39 10.79 19.73
C MET A 3 -33.76 11.50 19.80
N ASN A 4 -34.60 11.33 18.78
CA ASN A 4 -35.92 11.97 18.72
C ASN A 4 -36.86 11.38 19.79
N LYS A 5 -37.00 12.09 20.91
CA LYS A 5 -37.81 11.68 22.08
C LYS A 5 -39.27 11.36 21.75
N LYS A 6 -39.80 11.81 20.60
CA LYS A 6 -41.16 11.46 20.14
C LYS A 6 -41.30 9.99 19.70
N LYS A 7 -40.23 9.33 19.23
CA LYS A 7 -40.28 7.96 18.65
C LYS A 7 -40.56 6.86 19.69
N PHE A 8 -40.26 7.10 20.97
CA PHE A 8 -40.31 6.08 22.04
C PHE A 8 -41.32 6.42 23.14
N LYS A 9 -42.29 7.30 22.84
CA LYS A 9 -43.33 7.69 23.80
C LYS A 9 -44.14 6.44 24.18
N ASN A 10 -44.32 6.20 25.49
CA ASN A 10 -45.02 5.05 26.09
C ASN A 10 -44.30 3.68 26.03
N MET A 11 -42.98 3.64 25.80
CA MET A 11 -42.19 2.40 25.92
C MET A 11 -41.45 2.33 27.26
N ALA A 12 -41.56 1.21 28.00
CA ALA A 12 -40.81 0.96 29.25
C ALA A 12 -39.33 0.59 28.99
N VAL A 13 -39.08 -0.06 27.85
CA VAL A 13 -37.75 -0.33 27.29
C VAL A 13 -37.75 0.20 25.86
N THR A 14 -36.81 1.10 25.59
CA THR A 14 -36.66 1.83 24.32
C THR A 14 -35.73 1.13 23.33
N GLY A 15 -35.03 0.08 23.76
CA GLY A 15 -34.18 -0.79 22.94
C GLY A 15 -33.25 -1.63 23.82
N THR A 16 -32.28 -2.31 23.21
CA THR A 16 -31.25 -3.10 23.90
C THR A 16 -29.85 -2.72 23.43
N LEU A 17 -28.86 -2.87 24.31
CA LEU A 17 -27.44 -2.74 24.00
C LEU A 17 -26.77 -4.09 24.23
N ASN A 18 -26.00 -4.54 23.24
CA ASN A 18 -25.35 -5.84 23.28
C ASN A 18 -23.82 -5.72 23.18
N CYS A 19 -23.10 -6.49 23.99
CA CYS A 19 -21.72 -6.85 23.68
C CYS A 19 -21.72 -8.17 22.91
N GLN A 20 -20.91 -8.25 21.87
CA GLN A 20 -20.86 -9.42 20.99
C GLN A 20 -19.44 -9.70 20.55
N CYS A 21 -19.13 -10.98 20.30
CA CYS A 21 -17.86 -11.34 19.68
C CYS A 21 -17.91 -11.11 18.16
N SER A 22 -16.75 -11.16 17.51
CA SER A 22 -16.62 -11.05 16.05
C SER A 22 -17.38 -12.13 15.27
N HIS A 23 -17.74 -13.25 15.91
CA HIS A 23 -18.60 -14.28 15.34
C HIS A 23 -20.11 -13.98 15.46
N VAL A 24 -20.47 -12.78 15.91
CA VAL A 24 -21.87 -12.31 16.04
C VAL A 24 -22.68 -13.11 17.08
N PHE A 25 -22.00 -13.69 18.07
CA PHE A 25 -22.68 -14.20 19.27
C PHE A 25 -22.80 -13.09 20.30
N VAL A 26 -24.04 -12.82 20.71
CA VAL A 26 -24.34 -11.92 21.82
C VAL A 26 -23.81 -12.53 23.10
N LEU A 27 -22.87 -11.82 23.72
CA LEU A 27 -22.23 -12.23 24.96
C LEU A 27 -22.99 -11.64 26.15
N SER A 28 -23.37 -10.37 26.09
CA SER A 28 -24.18 -9.71 27.12
C SER A 28 -25.20 -8.78 26.48
N SER A 29 -26.32 -8.55 27.19
CA SER A 29 -27.43 -7.70 26.78
C SER A 29 -27.93 -6.87 27.95
N VAL A 30 -28.22 -5.59 27.71
CA VAL A 30 -28.79 -4.65 28.69
C VAL A 30 -29.94 -3.86 28.06
N ASP A 31 -31.03 -3.72 28.80
CA ASP A 31 -32.19 -2.92 28.39
C ASP A 31 -31.90 -1.42 28.45
N MET A 32 -32.32 -0.70 27.42
CA MET A 32 -32.22 0.77 27.34
C MET A 32 -33.54 1.41 27.74
N HIS A 33 -33.61 2.14 28.85
CA HIS A 33 -34.86 2.76 29.32
C HIS A 33 -35.13 4.17 28.76
N TYR A 34 -34.09 4.89 28.32
CA TYR A 34 -34.20 6.25 27.80
C TYR A 34 -33.19 6.51 26.68
N GLY A 35 -33.18 5.61 25.70
CA GLY A 35 -32.15 5.56 24.66
C GLY A 35 -30.79 5.11 25.18
N GLU A 36 -29.83 5.12 24.28
CA GLU A 36 -28.45 4.74 24.56
C GLU A 36 -27.76 5.76 25.48
N ARG A 37 -27.15 5.24 26.55
CA ARG A 37 -26.34 6.00 27.51
C ARG A 37 -25.07 5.21 27.81
N PHE A 38 -23.99 5.90 28.16
CA PHE A 38 -22.76 5.24 28.55
C PHE A 38 -22.94 4.27 29.72
N SER A 39 -23.85 4.56 30.67
CA SER A 39 -24.17 3.64 31.75
C SER A 39 -24.70 2.27 31.26
N ASN A 40 -25.43 2.25 30.14
CA ASN A 40 -25.94 1.00 29.56
C ASN A 40 -24.78 0.20 28.94
N ALA A 41 -23.88 0.89 28.21
CA ALA A 41 -22.68 0.29 27.63
C ALA A 41 -21.72 -0.23 28.70
N ASP A 42 -21.48 0.57 29.74
CA ASP A 42 -20.65 0.21 30.89
C ASP A 42 -21.19 -1.05 31.58
N MET A 43 -22.52 -1.12 31.79
CA MET A 43 -23.15 -2.30 32.39
C MET A 43 -23.02 -3.55 31.49
N ALA A 44 -23.27 -3.43 30.18
CA ALA A 44 -23.16 -4.56 29.27
C ALA A 44 -21.71 -5.10 29.22
N LEU A 45 -20.73 -4.20 29.16
CA LEU A 45 -19.31 -4.55 29.20
C LEU A 45 -18.93 -5.18 30.54
N ALA A 46 -19.40 -4.63 31.67
CA ALA A 46 -19.12 -5.18 32.99
C ALA A 46 -19.70 -6.59 33.18
N ILE A 47 -20.91 -6.86 32.69
CA ILE A 47 -21.51 -8.20 32.69
C ILE A 47 -20.61 -9.19 31.94
N GLU A 48 -20.07 -8.77 30.79
CA GLU A 48 -19.18 -9.63 30.01
C GLU A 48 -17.85 -9.85 30.74
N LEU A 49 -17.16 -8.79 31.16
CA LEU A 49 -15.86 -8.88 31.82
C LEU A 49 -15.90 -9.69 33.13
N ARG A 50 -17.01 -9.67 33.87
CA ARG A 50 -17.18 -10.53 35.06
C ARG A 50 -17.07 -12.01 34.75
N LYS A 51 -17.47 -12.46 33.55
CA LYS A 51 -17.33 -13.86 33.16
C LYS A 51 -15.88 -14.26 33.00
N TRP A 52 -15.02 -13.33 32.60
CA TRP A 52 -13.58 -13.55 32.45
C TRP A 52 -12.95 -13.74 33.83
N THR A 53 -13.42 -13.02 34.84
CA THR A 53 -13.00 -13.24 36.24
C THR A 53 -13.58 -14.52 36.87
N SER A 54 -14.55 -15.17 36.24
CA SER A 54 -15.16 -16.40 36.76
C SER A 54 -14.31 -17.63 36.41
N GLY A 55 -13.94 -18.44 37.41
CA GLY A 55 -13.06 -19.60 37.21
C GLY A 55 -13.58 -20.64 36.21
N THR A 56 -14.87 -20.63 35.90
CA THR A 56 -15.51 -21.50 34.90
C THR A 56 -15.06 -21.19 33.47
N PHE A 57 -14.76 -19.93 33.16
CA PHE A 57 -14.34 -19.51 31.81
C PHE A 57 -12.88 -19.87 31.54
N ASN A 58 -12.00 -19.70 32.54
CA ASN A 58 -10.59 -20.07 32.47
C ASN A 58 -10.39 -21.58 32.24
N ALA A 59 -11.23 -22.42 32.85
CA ALA A 59 -11.21 -23.87 32.64
C ALA A 59 -11.57 -24.29 31.20
N ALA A 60 -12.40 -23.50 30.50
CA ALA A 60 -12.87 -23.82 29.15
C ALA A 60 -11.90 -23.42 28.04
N LEU A 61 -11.16 -22.33 28.22
CA LEU A 61 -10.23 -21.82 27.20
C LEU A 61 -8.79 -22.32 27.35
N ARG A 62 -8.38 -22.82 28.53
CA ARG A 62 -7.01 -23.29 28.82
C ARG A 62 -5.91 -22.25 28.56
N PHE A 63 -6.25 -20.97 28.59
CA PHE A 63 -5.32 -19.84 28.55
C PHE A 63 -5.55 -18.96 29.78
N GLU A 64 -4.52 -18.25 30.22
CA GLU A 64 -4.70 -17.22 31.23
C GLU A 64 -5.36 -15.99 30.59
N ILE A 65 -6.11 -15.21 31.38
CA ILE A 65 -6.72 -13.95 30.90
C ILE A 65 -5.64 -13.00 30.35
N ASP A 66 -4.42 -13.13 30.86
CA ASP A 66 -3.24 -12.37 30.46
C ASP A 66 -2.75 -12.70 29.03
N ASP A 67 -3.09 -13.87 28.50
CA ASP A 67 -2.71 -14.30 27.15
C ASP A 67 -3.64 -13.75 26.05
N ILE A 68 -4.77 -13.13 26.42
CA ILE A 68 -5.78 -12.67 25.48
C ILE A 68 -5.62 -11.18 25.21
N ASP A 69 -5.29 -10.84 23.96
CA ASP A 69 -5.35 -9.47 23.46
C ASP A 69 -6.82 -9.03 23.33
N GLN A 70 -7.21 -8.02 24.11
CA GLN A 70 -8.59 -7.57 24.21
C GLN A 70 -8.83 -6.42 23.24
N VAL A 71 -9.54 -6.70 22.15
CA VAL A 71 -9.90 -5.70 21.14
C VAL A 71 -11.42 -5.54 21.12
N ALA A 72 -11.90 -4.32 21.33
CA ALA A 72 -13.31 -4.00 21.28
C ALA A 72 -13.56 -2.85 20.30
N THR A 73 -14.65 -2.94 19.53
CA THR A 73 -15.12 -1.85 18.68
C THR A 73 -16.44 -1.30 19.16
N TYR A 74 -16.59 0.02 19.07
CA TYR A 74 -17.83 0.71 19.36
C TYR A 74 -17.91 1.98 18.50
N ASP A 75 -19.08 2.28 17.93
CA ASP A 75 -19.25 3.37 16.96
C ASP A 75 -18.72 4.69 17.49
N ILE A 76 -18.93 4.94 18.77
CA ILE A 76 -18.48 6.15 19.46
C ILE A 76 -17.35 5.88 20.45
N ALA A 77 -16.49 4.87 20.20
CA ALA A 77 -15.36 4.54 21.06
C ALA A 77 -14.48 5.75 21.40
N CYS A 78 -14.31 6.69 20.46
CA CYS A 78 -13.52 7.90 20.67
C CYS A 78 -14.10 8.86 21.73
N GLU A 79 -15.41 8.82 21.96
CA GLU A 79 -16.09 9.58 23.03
C GLU A 79 -16.29 8.73 24.28
N TYR A 80 -16.66 7.46 24.10
CA TYR A 80 -16.95 6.52 25.18
C TYR A 80 -15.76 6.31 26.13
N THR A 81 -14.55 6.20 25.56
CA THR A 81 -13.32 5.86 26.29
C THR A 81 -12.76 6.99 27.13
N LYS A 82 -13.07 8.26 26.83
CA LYS A 82 -12.49 9.45 27.50
C LYS A 82 -12.62 9.45 29.02
N HIS A 83 -13.74 8.95 29.53
CA HIS A 83 -14.02 8.86 30.96
C HIS A 83 -14.35 7.42 31.40
N LEU A 84 -13.94 6.44 30.61
CA LEU A 84 -14.33 5.05 30.84
C LEU A 84 -13.72 4.52 32.13
N ARG A 85 -12.44 4.82 32.37
CA ARG A 85 -11.71 4.43 33.58
C ARG A 85 -12.39 4.97 34.84
N GLU A 86 -12.71 6.26 34.88
CA GLU A 86 -13.35 6.91 36.03
C GLU A 86 -14.76 6.36 36.28
N ARG A 87 -15.50 6.04 35.21
CA ARG A 87 -16.82 5.40 35.34
C ARG A 87 -16.70 3.98 35.91
N PHE A 88 -15.72 3.20 35.45
CA PHE A 88 -15.47 1.85 35.97
C PHE A 88 -14.92 1.86 37.39
N GLU A 89 -14.00 2.76 37.75
CA GLU A 89 -13.53 2.92 39.14
C GLU A 89 -14.69 3.19 40.11
N LYS A 90 -15.67 3.99 39.67
CA LYS A 90 -16.83 4.34 40.50
C LYS A 90 -17.85 3.21 40.65
N HIS A 91 -18.10 2.44 39.59
CA HIS A 91 -19.24 1.52 39.53
C HIS A 91 -18.86 0.04 39.49
N PHE A 92 -17.66 -0.29 39.00
CA PHE A 92 -17.13 -1.63 38.79
C PHE A 92 -15.61 -1.69 39.10
N PRO A 93 -15.17 -1.27 40.30
CA PRO A 93 -13.75 -1.15 40.64
C PRO A 93 -12.97 -2.45 40.45
N GLU A 94 -13.64 -3.60 40.60
CA GLU A 94 -13.05 -4.93 40.41
C GLU A 94 -12.64 -5.23 38.95
N LEU A 95 -13.16 -4.48 37.97
CA LEU A 95 -12.94 -4.72 36.54
C LEU A 95 -12.01 -3.70 35.86
N VAL A 96 -11.53 -2.68 36.59
CA VAL A 96 -10.72 -1.59 36.02
C VAL A 96 -9.49 -2.12 35.29
N HIS A 97 -8.78 -3.08 35.91
CA HIS A 97 -7.60 -3.71 35.33
C HIS A 97 -7.86 -4.43 34.00
N LEU A 98 -9.08 -4.93 33.76
CA LEU A 98 -9.45 -5.54 32.48
C LEU A 98 -9.76 -4.46 31.44
N VAL A 99 -10.50 -3.42 31.82
CA VAL A 99 -10.86 -2.33 30.90
C VAL A 99 -9.65 -1.56 30.39
N GLU A 100 -8.64 -1.34 31.23
CA GLU A 100 -7.40 -0.67 30.85
C GLU A 100 -6.59 -1.45 29.80
N ARG A 101 -6.82 -2.77 29.70
CA ARG A 101 -6.17 -3.63 28.71
C ARG A 101 -6.88 -3.64 27.37
N ILE A 102 -8.12 -3.14 27.28
CA ILE A 102 -8.90 -3.14 26.05
C ILE A 102 -8.34 -2.11 25.07
N ARG A 103 -7.95 -2.57 23.88
CA ARG A 103 -7.65 -1.72 22.73
C ARG A 103 -8.95 -1.38 22.02
N TRP A 104 -9.29 -0.10 22.03
CA TRP A 104 -10.56 0.38 21.48
C TRP A 104 -10.43 0.80 20.02
N GLY A 105 -11.30 0.26 19.18
CA GLY A 105 -11.47 0.67 17.79
C GLY A 105 -12.83 1.29 17.52
N VAL A 106 -12.95 2.03 16.43
CA VAL A 106 -14.21 2.39 15.80
C VAL A 106 -14.35 1.52 14.54
N PRO A 107 -15.53 0.91 14.28
CA PRO A 107 -15.76 0.12 13.06
C PRO A 107 -15.38 0.86 11.76
N ALA A 108 -14.94 0.12 10.75
CA ALA A 108 -14.25 0.65 9.56
C ALA A 108 -15.08 1.59 8.67
N LEU A 109 -16.40 1.40 8.59
CA LEU A 109 -17.38 2.28 7.96
C LEU A 109 -17.68 3.46 8.89
N HIS A 110 -17.94 3.20 10.18
CA HIS A 110 -18.29 4.22 11.16
C HIS A 110 -17.21 5.29 11.33
N VAL A 111 -15.93 4.88 11.38
CA VAL A 111 -14.80 5.79 11.58
C VAL A 111 -14.66 6.81 10.43
N GLN A 112 -15.25 6.54 9.25
CA GLN A 112 -15.28 7.49 8.14
C GLN A 112 -16.14 8.72 8.44
N GLY A 113 -17.17 8.57 9.27
CA GLY A 113 -18.05 9.65 9.72
C GLY A 113 -17.48 10.49 10.87
N HIS A 114 -16.35 10.05 11.45
CA HIS A 114 -15.69 10.76 12.55
C HIS A 114 -14.75 11.86 12.02
N GLN A 115 -14.30 12.73 12.94
CA GLN A 115 -13.20 13.65 12.64
C GLN A 115 -11.96 12.89 12.17
N ASP A 116 -11.16 13.51 11.30
CA ASP A 116 -10.05 12.84 10.61
C ASP A 116 -9.00 12.23 11.57
N SER A 117 -8.82 12.81 12.77
CA SER A 117 -7.93 12.25 13.80
C SER A 117 -8.35 10.87 14.26
N CYS A 118 -9.66 10.58 14.30
CA CYS A 118 -10.18 9.29 14.78
C CYS A 118 -9.78 8.12 13.88
N ILE A 119 -9.57 8.34 12.58
CA ILE A 119 -9.11 7.27 11.68
C ILE A 119 -7.74 6.75 12.08
N TYR A 120 -6.86 7.63 12.56
CA TYR A 120 -5.53 7.23 12.99
C TYR A 120 -5.55 6.66 14.41
N LEU A 121 -6.34 7.25 15.32
CA LEU A 121 -6.35 6.86 16.74
C LEU A 121 -7.19 5.62 17.03
N PHE A 122 -8.29 5.42 16.30
CA PHE A 122 -9.29 4.37 16.56
C PHE A 122 -9.59 3.50 15.34
N GLY A 123 -9.03 3.81 14.15
CA GLY A 123 -9.25 2.98 12.97
C GLY A 123 -8.52 1.65 13.08
N THR A 124 -9.23 0.53 12.94
CA THR A 124 -8.65 -0.83 12.98
C THR A 124 -7.58 -1.05 11.92
N ALA A 125 -7.52 -0.18 10.91
CA ALA A 125 -6.51 -0.23 9.86
C ALA A 125 -5.08 0.13 10.29
N TYR A 126 -4.93 0.73 11.47
CA TYR A 126 -3.65 1.10 12.07
C TYR A 126 -3.48 0.50 13.47
N MET A 127 -4.30 -0.51 13.80
CA MET A 127 -4.14 -1.31 15.01
C MET A 127 -3.34 -2.55 14.68
N ASP A 128 -2.33 -2.86 15.50
CA ASP A 128 -1.53 -4.06 15.34
C ASP A 128 -2.31 -5.30 15.80
N ASN A 129 -1.99 -6.47 15.24
CA ASN A 129 -2.54 -7.78 15.64
C ASN A 129 -4.07 -7.91 15.53
N VAL A 130 -4.72 -7.16 14.62
CA VAL A 130 -6.17 -7.28 14.36
C VAL A 130 -6.50 -7.65 12.92
N ALA A 131 -5.48 -7.90 12.09
CA ALA A 131 -5.63 -8.32 10.70
C ALA A 131 -6.60 -7.42 9.91
N HIS A 132 -7.62 -8.01 9.28
CA HIS A 132 -8.71 -7.28 8.60
C HIS A 132 -10.02 -7.25 9.39
N PHE A 133 -9.95 -7.25 10.72
CA PHE A 133 -11.10 -6.97 11.57
C PHE A 133 -11.69 -5.59 11.26
N HIS A 134 -12.99 -5.57 10.91
CA HIS A 134 -13.69 -4.36 10.49
C HIS A 134 -14.71 -3.83 11.50
N GLY A 135 -15.07 -4.59 12.54
CA GLY A 135 -16.01 -4.17 13.59
C GLY A 135 -17.48 -4.03 13.18
N GLU A 136 -17.78 -3.89 11.87
CA GLU A 136 -19.16 -3.72 11.36
C GLU A 136 -20.08 -4.93 11.56
N SER A 137 -19.54 -6.10 11.92
CA SER A 137 -20.35 -7.31 12.12
C SER A 137 -21.38 -7.17 13.23
N ALA A 138 -21.23 -6.16 14.08
CA ALA A 138 -22.19 -5.83 15.11
C ALA A 138 -23.59 -5.47 14.57
N GLU A 139 -23.64 -4.86 13.39
CA GLU A 139 -24.88 -4.51 12.70
C GLU A 139 -25.43 -5.69 11.87
N GLN A 140 -24.66 -6.78 11.71
CA GLN A 140 -24.92 -7.83 10.72
C GLN A 140 -25.89 -8.92 11.17
N TYR A 141 -26.61 -8.83 12.28
CA TYR A 141 -27.06 -10.09 12.90
C TYR A 141 -28.41 -10.69 12.44
N TRP A 142 -29.53 -9.97 12.35
CA TRP A 142 -30.83 -10.67 12.50
C TRP A 142 -31.97 -10.50 11.51
N PRO A 143 -31.95 -9.63 10.48
CA PRO A 143 -33.09 -9.61 9.57
C PRO A 143 -33.30 -11.00 8.89
N GLU A 144 -32.25 -11.78 8.68
CA GLU A 144 -32.21 -13.02 7.89
C GLU A 144 -32.16 -14.34 8.67
N CYS A 145 -31.57 -14.38 9.88
CA CYS A 145 -31.63 -15.59 10.72
C CYS A 145 -33.10 -16.00 10.99
N ASN A 146 -34.04 -15.05 10.91
CA ASN A 146 -35.48 -15.23 11.05
C ASN A 146 -36.22 -15.83 9.83
N GLN A 147 -35.57 -16.13 8.68
CA GLN A 147 -36.28 -16.70 7.51
C GLN A 147 -35.68 -18.02 6.97
N LEU A 148 -34.40 -18.33 7.21
CA LEU A 148 -33.67 -19.44 6.57
C LEU A 148 -33.53 -20.72 7.42
N GLY A 149 -34.37 -20.85 8.44
CA GLY A 149 -34.66 -22.15 9.06
C GLY A 149 -35.11 -23.22 8.04
N ALA A 150 -35.43 -22.85 6.79
CA ALA A 150 -35.59 -23.77 5.67
C ALA A 150 -34.26 -24.46 5.29
N LEU A 151 -33.91 -25.45 6.12
CA LEU A 151 -33.41 -26.78 5.76
C LEU A 151 -31.89 -27.02 5.76
N VAL A 152 -31.17 -26.40 6.71
CA VAL A 152 -29.94 -27.01 7.32
C VAL A 152 -28.88 -27.49 6.33
N ARG A 153 -28.81 -26.88 5.14
CA ARG A 153 -27.80 -27.21 4.13
C ARG A 153 -26.43 -26.86 4.68
N GLN A 154 -25.53 -27.85 4.67
CA GLN A 154 -24.13 -27.65 5.00
C GLN A 154 -23.49 -26.79 3.91
N MET A 155 -23.25 -25.51 4.19
CA MET A 155 -22.20 -24.80 3.47
C MET A 155 -20.88 -25.49 3.77
N ASN A 156 -20.06 -25.69 2.74
CA ASN A 156 -18.70 -26.16 2.95
C ASN A 156 -17.87 -24.98 3.49
N LEU A 157 -18.02 -24.66 4.78
CA LEU A 157 -17.31 -23.60 5.50
C LEU A 157 -15.80 -23.64 5.23
N VAL A 158 -15.29 -24.85 5.03
CA VAL A 158 -13.91 -25.11 4.67
C VAL A 158 -13.56 -24.45 3.34
N VAL A 159 -14.37 -24.61 2.29
CA VAL A 159 -14.13 -24.01 0.97
C VAL A 159 -14.00 -22.49 1.08
N THR A 160 -14.97 -21.82 1.71
CA THR A 160 -14.92 -20.36 1.89
C THR A 160 -13.67 -19.91 2.65
N LEU A 161 -13.27 -20.63 3.70
CA LEU A 161 -12.05 -20.29 4.44
C LEU A 161 -10.77 -20.51 3.62
N PHE A 162 -10.75 -21.51 2.74
CA PHE A 162 -9.63 -21.73 1.81
C PHE A 162 -9.57 -20.65 0.72
N ASP A 163 -10.71 -20.20 0.21
CA ASP A 163 -10.79 -19.08 -0.73
C ASP A 163 -10.30 -17.77 -0.06
N ASP A 164 -10.73 -17.52 1.18
CA ASP A 164 -10.25 -16.39 2.00
C ASP A 164 -8.75 -16.48 2.25
N LEU A 165 -8.22 -17.68 2.55
CA LEU A 165 -6.78 -17.91 2.74
C LEU A 165 -6.00 -17.64 1.45
N ALA A 166 -6.48 -18.14 0.31
CA ALA A 166 -5.86 -17.90 -0.99
C ALA A 166 -5.85 -16.40 -1.33
N LEU A 167 -6.96 -15.71 -1.05
CA LEU A 167 -7.04 -14.25 -1.20
C LEU A 167 -6.06 -13.53 -0.27
N ALA A 168 -5.94 -13.95 0.98
CA ALA A 168 -5.01 -13.36 1.95
C ALA A 168 -3.55 -13.56 1.52
N LYS A 169 -3.19 -14.76 1.05
CA LYS A 169 -1.86 -15.06 0.49
C LYS A 169 -1.53 -14.17 -0.70
N SER A 170 -2.43 -14.12 -1.69
CA SER A 170 -2.22 -13.33 -2.91
C SER A 170 -2.07 -11.83 -2.59
N ASN A 171 -2.88 -11.30 -1.67
CA ASN A 171 -2.74 -9.91 -1.27
C ASN A 171 -1.45 -9.68 -0.47
N TYR A 172 -1.10 -10.55 0.46
CA TYR A 172 0.16 -10.46 1.21
C TYR A 172 1.36 -10.38 0.27
N GLU A 173 1.47 -11.29 -0.71
CA GLU A 173 2.56 -11.28 -1.70
C GLU A 173 2.63 -9.96 -2.48
N LYS A 174 1.48 -9.45 -2.95
CA LYS A 174 1.41 -8.16 -3.65
C LYS A 174 1.86 -7.01 -2.77
N LYS A 175 1.45 -6.97 -1.50
CA LYS A 175 1.83 -5.88 -0.57
C LYS A 175 3.27 -5.99 -0.12
N PHE A 176 3.76 -7.21 0.06
CA PHE A 176 5.15 -7.50 0.36
C PHE A 176 6.07 -6.96 -0.75
N LEU A 177 5.81 -7.30 -2.01
CA LEU A 177 6.60 -6.81 -3.14
C LEU A 177 6.52 -5.28 -3.30
N HIS A 178 5.32 -4.70 -3.12
CA HIS A 178 5.15 -3.24 -3.13
C HIS A 178 5.97 -2.56 -2.03
N PHE A 179 5.96 -3.10 -0.81
CA PHE A 179 6.72 -2.55 0.30
C PHE A 179 8.24 -2.71 0.11
N VAL A 180 8.69 -3.83 -0.47
CA VAL A 180 10.09 -4.02 -0.90
C VAL A 180 10.49 -2.93 -1.90
N GLY A 181 9.69 -2.70 -2.94
CA GLY A 181 9.97 -1.69 -3.96
C GLY A 181 10.08 -0.28 -3.40
N LEU A 182 9.17 0.11 -2.49
CA LEU A 182 9.24 1.41 -1.80
C LEU A 182 10.46 1.51 -0.89
N THR A 183 10.80 0.44 -0.16
CA THR A 183 11.94 0.43 0.76
C THR A 183 13.26 0.58 0.00
N ALA A 184 13.40 -0.12 -1.13
CA ALA A 184 14.56 0.02 -2.00
C ALA A 184 14.66 1.41 -2.64
N THR A 185 13.52 1.99 -3.06
CA THR A 185 13.48 3.32 -3.68
C THR A 185 13.92 4.43 -2.72
N HIS A 186 13.68 4.27 -1.42
CA HIS A 186 13.93 5.30 -0.40
C HIS A 186 14.97 4.86 0.64
N GLN A 187 15.93 4.03 0.25
CA GLN A 187 16.90 3.40 1.15
C GLN A 187 17.65 4.41 2.04
N ASP A 188 17.98 5.59 1.48
CA ASP A 188 18.62 6.72 2.17
C ASP A 188 17.75 7.29 3.32
N ARG A 189 16.43 7.25 3.17
CA ARG A 189 15.48 7.83 4.14
C ARG A 189 14.91 6.79 5.11
N VAL A 190 14.84 5.52 4.69
CA VAL A 190 14.26 4.41 5.46
C VAL A 190 14.95 4.24 6.81
N VAL A 191 16.27 4.47 6.89
CA VAL A 191 17.03 4.41 8.16
C VAL A 191 16.41 5.34 9.21
N ARG A 192 16.09 6.57 8.82
CA ARG A 192 15.42 7.55 9.69
C ARG A 192 13.95 7.18 9.92
N TRP A 193 13.23 6.73 8.90
CA TRP A 193 11.80 6.41 9.04
C TRP A 193 11.58 5.26 10.02
N ARG A 194 12.43 4.24 10.01
CA ARG A 194 12.35 3.11 10.94
C ARG A 194 12.37 3.52 12.41
N THR A 195 13.01 4.65 12.77
CA THR A 195 13.07 5.13 14.16
C THR A 195 11.82 5.88 14.62
N LEU A 196 10.86 6.17 13.72
CA LEU A 196 9.65 6.92 14.08
C LEU A 196 8.58 5.99 14.70
N SER A 197 7.84 6.53 15.67
CA SER A 197 6.77 5.77 16.32
C SER A 197 5.58 5.56 15.39
N ARG A 198 5.12 4.31 15.28
CA ARG A 198 3.88 3.93 14.58
C ARG A 198 2.63 4.30 15.38
N THR A 199 2.76 4.48 16.70
CA THR A 199 1.64 4.73 17.61
C THR A 199 1.11 6.16 17.44
N PRO A 200 -0.13 6.34 16.98
CA PRO A 200 -0.73 7.66 16.83
C PRO A 200 -0.98 8.30 18.19
N ARG A 201 -0.75 9.62 18.30
CA ARG A 201 -0.97 10.37 19.55
C ARG A 201 -1.68 11.68 19.30
N LEU A 202 -2.46 12.13 20.29
CA LEU A 202 -3.01 13.47 20.31
C LEU A 202 -1.99 14.44 20.90
N VAL A 203 -1.63 15.47 20.14
CA VAL A 203 -0.86 16.62 20.62
C VAL A 203 -1.78 17.84 20.53
N GLY A 204 -2.29 18.26 21.68
CA GLY A 204 -3.37 19.26 21.73
C GLY A 204 -4.65 18.71 21.08
N LYS A 205 -5.14 19.38 20.02
CA LYS A 205 -6.32 18.96 19.25
C LYS A 205 -5.99 18.17 17.99
N GLU A 206 -4.72 18.02 17.64
CA GLU A 206 -4.30 17.37 16.40
C GLU A 206 -3.74 15.97 16.66
N ALA A 207 -4.15 15.00 15.84
CA ALA A 207 -3.50 13.71 15.78
C ALA A 207 -2.19 13.81 15.00
N VAL A 208 -1.10 13.41 15.65
CA VAL A 208 0.23 13.23 15.08
C VAL A 208 0.43 11.74 14.83
N SER A 209 0.68 11.38 13.58
CA SER A 209 0.86 10.00 13.15
C SER A 209 1.68 9.95 11.87
N VAL A 210 2.57 8.97 11.77
CA VAL A 210 3.33 8.68 10.54
C VAL A 210 2.44 8.28 9.35
N TYR A 211 1.18 7.92 9.59
CA TYR A 211 0.20 7.58 8.56
C TYR A 211 -0.57 8.80 8.03
N LYS A 212 -0.35 9.98 8.59
CA LYS A 212 -1.08 11.21 8.28
C LYS A 212 -0.13 12.26 7.72
N HIS A 213 -0.45 12.77 6.54
CA HIS A 213 0.23 13.94 6.00
C HIS A 213 -0.17 15.21 6.77
N GLY A 214 0.81 16.02 7.15
CA GLY A 214 0.63 17.31 7.81
C GLY A 214 -0.14 18.29 6.92
N SER A 215 -1.06 19.05 7.52
CA SER A 215 -1.90 20.05 6.83
C SER A 215 -1.20 21.38 6.59
N THR A 216 -0.07 21.65 7.25
CA THR A 216 0.67 22.92 7.22
C THR A 216 1.65 23.04 6.06
N LYS A 217 1.99 21.93 5.39
CA LYS A 217 2.97 21.89 4.30
C LYS A 217 2.37 21.71 2.91
N VAL A 218 1.05 21.78 2.73
CA VAL A 218 0.44 21.58 1.40
C VAL A 218 0.60 22.86 0.56
N PRO A 219 1.41 22.83 -0.51
CA PRO A 219 1.66 24.03 -1.31
C PRO A 219 0.37 24.48 -1.99
N SER A 220 0.20 25.79 -2.17
CA SER A 220 -0.99 26.33 -2.83
C SER A 220 -1.14 25.75 -4.24
N GLN A 221 -2.38 25.66 -4.74
CA GLN A 221 -2.66 25.21 -6.10
C GLN A 221 -1.71 25.93 -7.08
N GLN A 222 -1.57 27.25 -6.93
CA GLN A 222 -0.67 28.13 -7.72
C GLN A 222 0.81 27.78 -7.59
N ALA A 223 1.29 27.46 -6.39
CA ALA A 223 2.67 27.02 -6.19
C ALA A 223 2.95 25.68 -6.88
N ILE A 224 2.04 24.70 -6.78
CA ILE A 224 2.15 23.40 -7.47
C ILE A 224 2.21 23.59 -8.99
N PHE A 225 1.33 24.44 -9.54
CA PHE A 225 1.27 24.70 -10.97
C PHE A 225 2.44 25.54 -11.49
N GLN A 226 2.90 26.55 -10.74
CA GLN A 226 4.09 27.32 -11.10
C GLN A 226 5.35 26.48 -11.03
N HIS A 227 5.43 25.50 -10.12
CA HIS A 227 6.52 24.54 -10.12
C HIS A 227 6.51 23.67 -11.38
N PHE A 228 5.35 23.15 -11.79
CA PHE A 228 5.27 22.44 -13.07
C PHE A 228 5.59 23.33 -14.24
N ILE A 229 5.13 24.59 -14.26
CA ILE A 229 5.53 25.54 -15.30
C ILE A 229 7.04 25.80 -15.27
N LYS A 230 7.71 25.84 -14.12
CA LYS A 230 9.18 26.02 -14.05
C LYS A 230 9.94 24.75 -14.48
N ASP A 231 9.49 23.58 -14.03
CA ASP A 231 10.01 22.28 -14.45
C ASP A 231 9.78 22.07 -15.95
N ASP A 232 8.64 22.52 -16.47
CA ASP A 232 8.30 22.48 -17.87
C ASP A 232 8.95 23.64 -18.64
N GLU A 233 9.19 24.83 -18.11
CA GLU A 233 9.93 25.90 -18.81
C GLU A 233 11.40 25.48 -19.03
N SER A 234 11.92 24.61 -18.16
CA SER A 234 13.19 23.92 -18.39
C SER A 234 13.14 22.88 -19.55
N PHE A 235 11.95 22.44 -19.97
CA PHE A 235 11.72 21.37 -20.95
C PHE A 235 10.92 21.77 -22.22
N ALA A 236 10.03 22.76 -22.14
CA ALA A 236 8.93 23.11 -23.04
C ALA A 236 9.34 24.19 -24.03
N ARG A 237 10.53 24.05 -24.63
CA ARG A 237 10.80 24.76 -25.89
C ARG A 237 10.28 24.02 -27.13
N THR A 238 9.63 22.87 -27.01
CA THR A 238 9.28 22.10 -28.21
C THR A 238 8.04 21.22 -28.10
N THR A 239 6.95 21.70 -28.71
CA THR A 239 5.90 20.84 -29.27
C THR A 239 6.38 20.38 -30.65
N VAL A 240 6.87 19.16 -30.78
CA VAL A 240 7.38 18.64 -32.07
C VAL A 240 6.80 17.26 -32.38
N SER A 241 6.51 17.02 -33.66
CA SER A 241 5.90 15.78 -34.15
C SER A 241 6.82 14.56 -33.96
N LYS A 242 6.22 13.39 -33.74
CA LYS A 242 6.94 12.11 -33.51
C LYS A 242 7.98 11.79 -34.60
N GLY A 243 7.72 12.17 -35.86
CA GLY A 243 8.64 11.93 -36.97
C GLY A 243 9.93 12.76 -36.90
N VAL A 244 9.88 13.96 -36.32
CA VAL A 244 11.05 14.85 -36.23
C VAL A 244 11.95 14.46 -35.05
N VAL A 245 11.38 13.92 -33.96
CA VAL A 245 12.18 13.35 -32.85
C VAL A 245 12.91 12.09 -33.29
N ALA A 246 12.25 11.20 -34.03
CA ALA A 246 12.88 10.01 -34.60
C ALA A 246 14.03 10.41 -35.56
N SER A 247 13.80 11.40 -36.43
CA SER A 247 14.82 11.92 -37.34
C SER A 247 16.01 12.56 -36.64
N LEU A 248 15.82 13.26 -35.51
CA LEU A 248 16.94 13.79 -34.72
C LEU A 248 17.81 12.66 -34.13
N LEU A 249 17.16 11.62 -33.60
CA LEU A 249 17.86 10.48 -32.98
C LEU A 249 18.60 9.64 -34.04
N ASP A 250 17.97 9.40 -35.18
CA ASP A 250 18.54 8.68 -36.32
C ASP A 250 19.81 9.39 -36.84
N GLU A 251 19.70 10.70 -37.12
CA GLU A 251 20.83 11.54 -37.54
C GLU A 251 21.93 11.61 -36.46
N GLY A 252 21.54 11.64 -35.18
CA GLY A 252 22.49 11.64 -34.06
C GLY A 252 23.28 10.33 -33.95
N LEU A 253 22.64 9.18 -34.18
CA LEU A 253 23.30 7.87 -34.17
C LEU A 253 24.22 7.69 -35.38
N GLU A 254 23.79 8.11 -36.58
CA GLU A 254 24.65 8.09 -37.77
C GLU A 254 25.89 8.98 -37.60
N MET A 255 25.73 10.16 -36.99
CA MET A 255 26.84 11.05 -36.70
C MET A 255 27.80 10.45 -35.67
N GLN A 256 27.30 9.78 -34.62
CA GLN A 256 28.14 9.08 -33.64
C GLN A 256 28.95 7.97 -34.30
N GLU A 257 28.35 7.23 -35.24
CA GLU A 257 29.04 6.21 -36.02
C GLU A 257 30.15 6.82 -36.90
N GLU A 258 29.90 7.94 -37.57
CA GLU A 258 30.92 8.63 -38.39
C GLU A 258 32.03 9.24 -37.51
N GLN A 259 31.72 9.73 -36.31
CA GLN A 259 32.71 10.17 -35.31
C GLN A 259 33.65 9.04 -34.89
N HIS A 260 33.12 7.83 -34.67
CA HIS A 260 33.94 6.65 -34.36
C HIS A 260 34.80 6.21 -35.54
N ARG A 261 34.24 6.18 -36.75
CA ARG A 261 34.99 5.86 -37.97
C ARG A 261 36.12 6.86 -38.22
N LEU A 262 35.85 8.16 -38.07
CA LEU A 262 36.84 9.23 -38.19
C LEU A 262 37.92 9.15 -37.10
N SER A 263 37.54 8.88 -35.86
CA SER A 263 38.50 8.68 -34.76
C SER A 263 39.45 7.53 -35.05
N SER A 264 38.93 6.42 -35.59
CA SER A 264 39.75 5.27 -36.01
C SER A 264 40.67 5.60 -37.19
N LEU A 265 40.17 6.32 -38.20
CA LEU A 265 40.95 6.78 -39.36
C LEU A 265 42.08 7.73 -38.97
N ILE A 266 41.83 8.64 -38.02
CA ILE A 266 42.82 9.59 -37.50
C ILE A 266 43.84 8.87 -36.61
N ALA A 267 43.41 7.93 -35.76
CA ALA A 267 44.32 7.14 -34.93
C ALA A 267 45.26 6.25 -35.76
N GLN A 268 44.84 5.83 -36.96
CA GLN A 268 45.65 5.07 -37.91
C GLN A 268 46.48 5.95 -38.86
N SER A 269 46.36 7.28 -38.75
CA SER A 269 47.08 8.23 -39.61
C SER A 269 48.53 8.37 -39.15
N THR A 270 49.48 8.27 -40.08
CA THR A 270 50.90 8.53 -39.81
C THR A 270 51.38 9.77 -40.56
N ASP A 271 52.53 10.34 -40.14
CA ASP A 271 53.07 11.57 -40.76
C ASP A 271 53.42 11.39 -42.25
N HIS A 272 53.66 10.13 -42.66
CA HIS A 272 53.95 9.69 -44.02
C HIS A 272 52.72 9.25 -44.84
N ASP A 273 51.51 9.55 -44.39
CA ASP A 273 50.29 9.18 -45.11
C ASP A 273 50.16 9.89 -46.47
N LEU A 274 49.60 9.18 -47.45
CA LEU A 274 49.30 9.68 -48.79
C LEU A 274 48.44 10.96 -48.72
N GLU A 275 48.77 11.95 -49.56
CA GLU A 275 48.03 13.21 -49.70
C GLU A 275 46.52 12.99 -49.92
N SER A 276 46.15 11.90 -50.60
CA SER A 276 44.76 11.49 -50.82
C SER A 276 44.02 11.15 -49.51
N ARG A 277 44.69 10.51 -48.56
CA ARG A 277 44.12 10.13 -47.25
C ARG A 277 43.96 11.33 -46.33
N LYS A 278 44.93 12.26 -46.35
CA LYS A 278 44.82 13.56 -45.64
C LYS A 278 43.63 14.36 -46.16
N LYS A 279 43.45 14.44 -47.48
CA LYS A 279 42.28 15.07 -48.13
C LYS A 279 40.95 14.38 -47.82
N GLU A 280 40.95 13.05 -47.67
CA GLU A 280 39.76 12.30 -47.29
C GLU A 280 39.31 12.62 -45.86
N ILE A 281 40.25 12.65 -44.91
CA ILE A 281 39.98 13.03 -43.51
C ILE A 281 39.44 14.46 -43.45
N GLU A 282 40.10 15.40 -44.15
CA GLU A 282 39.66 16.80 -44.22
C GLU A 282 38.24 16.93 -44.81
N SER A 283 37.94 16.20 -45.89
CA SER A 283 36.62 16.20 -46.51
C SER A 283 35.53 15.67 -45.56
N ARG A 284 35.82 14.60 -44.82
CA ARG A 284 34.88 14.00 -43.86
C ARG A 284 34.69 14.88 -42.63
N LEU A 285 35.74 15.53 -42.14
CA LEU A 285 35.64 16.51 -41.04
C LEU A 285 34.76 17.70 -41.42
N ASN A 286 34.95 18.28 -42.62
CA ASN A 286 34.13 19.41 -43.09
C ASN A 286 32.64 19.02 -43.25
N LYS A 287 32.37 17.78 -43.69
CA LYS A 287 30.99 17.25 -43.75
C LYS A 287 30.40 17.05 -42.37
N LEU A 288 31.17 16.48 -41.43
CA LEU A 288 30.72 16.27 -40.06
C LEU A 288 30.45 17.61 -39.36
N GLU A 289 31.29 18.62 -39.58
CA GLU A 289 31.09 19.96 -39.04
C GLU A 289 29.76 20.57 -39.52
N THR A 290 29.48 20.47 -40.81
CA THR A 290 28.23 20.99 -41.40
C THR A 290 27.01 20.26 -40.82
N ARG A 291 27.05 18.91 -40.78
CA ARG A 291 25.99 18.09 -40.18
C ARG A 291 25.77 18.43 -38.71
N LEU A 292 26.85 18.59 -37.95
CA LEU A 292 26.80 18.92 -36.53
C LEU A 292 26.21 20.29 -36.29
N GLN A 293 26.56 21.31 -37.07
CA GLN A 293 25.97 22.65 -36.93
C GLN A 293 24.46 22.64 -37.15
N ASP A 294 23.99 21.91 -38.17
CA ASP A 294 22.56 21.79 -38.45
C ASP A 294 21.84 20.93 -37.40
N TRP A 295 22.47 19.86 -36.95
CA TRP A 295 21.97 19.01 -35.87
C TRP A 295 21.89 19.77 -34.54
N ARG A 296 22.85 20.63 -34.20
CA ARG A 296 22.81 21.48 -32.99
C ARG A 296 21.68 22.51 -33.03
N LYS A 297 21.32 23.06 -34.20
CA LYS A 297 20.14 23.93 -34.34
C LYS A 297 18.86 23.16 -34.01
N LEU A 298 18.77 21.92 -34.49
CA LEU A 298 17.66 21.03 -34.22
C LEU A 298 17.64 20.58 -32.75
N GLN A 299 18.79 20.23 -32.18
CA GLN A 299 18.96 19.83 -30.77
C GLN A 299 18.66 20.98 -29.80
N LYS A 300 19.06 22.22 -30.10
CA LYS A 300 18.69 23.41 -29.30
C LYS A 300 17.19 23.60 -29.21
N THR A 301 16.49 23.23 -30.28
CA THR A 301 15.04 23.27 -30.36
C THR A 301 14.45 22.09 -29.59
N LEU A 302 14.84 20.85 -29.92
CA LEU A 302 14.24 19.60 -29.42
C LEU A 302 14.69 19.16 -28.02
N MET A 303 15.90 19.52 -27.61
CA MET A 303 16.55 19.11 -26.35
C MET A 303 17.13 20.32 -25.62
N PRO A 304 16.31 21.32 -25.24
CA PRO A 304 16.78 22.58 -24.67
C PRO A 304 17.55 22.40 -23.35
N GLY A 305 17.23 21.36 -22.57
CA GLY A 305 17.88 21.05 -21.29
C GLY A 305 19.35 20.61 -21.40
N VAL A 306 19.85 20.39 -22.62
CA VAL A 306 21.26 20.08 -22.87
C VAL A 306 22.05 21.33 -23.30
N ALA A 307 21.38 22.47 -23.50
CA ALA A 307 22.01 23.69 -24.02
C ALA A 307 23.20 24.15 -23.16
N ASP A 308 23.10 24.06 -21.83
CA ASP A 308 24.19 24.44 -20.93
C ASP A 308 25.39 23.48 -21.03
N LYS A 309 25.13 22.17 -21.22
CA LYS A 309 26.19 21.17 -21.44
C LYS A 309 26.87 21.35 -22.81
N VAL A 310 26.10 21.69 -23.84
CA VAL A 310 26.62 22.04 -25.17
C VAL A 310 27.46 23.32 -25.10
N ALA A 311 27.00 24.34 -24.39
CA ALA A 311 27.74 25.58 -24.19
C ALA A 311 29.04 25.35 -23.40
N ALA A 312 28.99 24.54 -22.34
CA ALA A 312 30.17 24.15 -21.57
C ALA A 312 31.20 23.37 -22.42
N GLN A 313 30.73 22.45 -23.26
CA GLN A 313 31.59 21.72 -24.19
C GLN A 313 32.22 22.64 -25.25
N ALA A 314 31.49 23.63 -25.75
CA ALA A 314 32.04 24.60 -26.70
C ALA A 314 33.23 25.39 -26.13
N LEU A 315 33.24 25.65 -24.82
CA LEU A 315 34.38 26.28 -24.14
C LEU A 315 35.64 25.42 -24.16
N THR A 316 35.48 24.09 -24.20
CA THR A 316 36.61 23.14 -24.26
C THR A 316 37.09 22.86 -25.68
N SER A 317 36.34 23.28 -26.71
CA SER A 317 36.66 23.10 -28.14
C SER A 317 37.21 21.69 -28.49
N PRO A 318 36.46 20.62 -28.18
CA PRO A 318 36.92 19.26 -28.48
C PRO A 318 37.06 19.04 -30.00
N PRO A 319 37.92 18.10 -30.42
CA PRO A 319 37.95 17.67 -31.81
C PRO A 319 36.56 17.17 -32.25
N LEU A 320 36.15 17.46 -33.48
CA LEU A 320 34.81 17.13 -34.01
C LEU A 320 34.47 15.63 -33.86
N GLN A 321 35.47 14.76 -34.00
CA GLN A 321 35.32 13.30 -33.86
C GLN A 321 35.16 12.82 -32.39
N ALA A 322 35.40 13.70 -31.41
CA ALA A 322 35.31 13.42 -29.98
C ALA A 322 34.28 14.31 -29.25
N GLU A 323 33.57 15.16 -29.99
CA GLU A 323 32.56 16.05 -29.44
C GLU A 323 31.31 15.25 -29.01
N LYS A 324 30.90 15.33 -27.73
CA LYS A 324 29.74 14.57 -27.24
C LYS A 324 28.46 15.09 -27.88
N LEU A 325 27.63 14.19 -28.39
CA LEU A 325 26.35 14.52 -29.00
C LEU A 325 25.25 14.73 -27.95
N PHE A 326 25.42 14.17 -26.73
CA PHE A 326 24.45 14.19 -25.64
C PHE A 326 23.15 13.48 -26.01
N LEU A 327 23.28 12.30 -26.62
CA LEU A 327 22.21 11.34 -26.81
C LEU A 327 21.81 10.69 -25.47
N PRO A 328 20.65 10.02 -25.36
CA PRO A 328 20.25 9.34 -24.11
C PRO A 328 21.30 8.36 -23.55
N SER A 329 22.14 7.79 -24.42
CA SER A 329 23.29 6.96 -24.09
C SER A 329 24.40 7.70 -23.33
N ASP A 330 24.55 9.00 -23.57
CA ASP A 330 25.64 9.85 -23.04
C ASP A 330 25.37 10.37 -21.62
N PHE A 331 24.19 10.05 -21.08
CA PHE A 331 23.80 10.35 -19.70
C PHE A 331 23.95 9.13 -18.80
N THR A 332 24.37 9.37 -17.56
CA THR A 332 24.53 8.36 -16.51
C THR A 332 23.18 7.73 -16.11
N SER A 333 23.21 6.55 -15.48
CA SER A 333 22.01 5.90 -14.92
C SER A 333 21.28 6.80 -13.90
N ALA A 334 22.02 7.62 -13.15
CA ALA A 334 21.50 8.62 -12.23
C ALA A 334 20.69 9.72 -12.93
N GLU A 335 21.18 10.23 -14.06
CA GLU A 335 20.48 11.27 -14.85
C GLU A 335 19.20 10.73 -15.52
N ARG A 336 19.16 9.44 -15.90
CA ARG A 336 17.94 8.78 -16.44
C ARG A 336 16.83 8.61 -15.38
N THR A 337 17.18 8.65 -14.09
CA THR A 337 16.23 8.51 -12.97
C THR A 337 15.34 9.76 -12.77
N ILE A 338 15.75 10.92 -13.31
CA ILE A 338 15.05 12.21 -13.17
C ILE A 338 13.66 12.19 -13.82
N SER A 339 13.50 11.53 -14.98
CA SER A 339 12.20 11.42 -15.67
C SER A 339 11.15 10.63 -14.85
N ARG A 340 11.61 9.63 -14.09
CA ARG A 340 10.76 8.82 -13.19
C ARG A 340 10.26 9.63 -12.00
N ARG A 341 11.16 10.35 -11.30
CA ARG A 341 10.81 11.21 -10.15
C ARG A 341 9.81 12.29 -10.55
N ARG A 342 9.93 12.85 -11.76
CA ARG A 342 8.97 13.81 -12.31
C ARG A 342 7.58 13.19 -12.52
N SER A 343 7.51 11.98 -13.08
CA SER A 343 6.24 11.24 -13.23
C SER A 343 5.58 10.94 -11.89
N HIS A 344 6.35 10.54 -10.88
CA HIS A 344 5.86 10.34 -9.50
C HIS A 344 5.29 11.63 -8.90
N ASN A 345 6.02 12.74 -9.01
CA ASN A 345 5.60 14.03 -8.49
C ASN A 345 4.33 14.56 -9.20
N ASN A 346 4.20 14.34 -10.51
CA ASN A 346 3.00 14.71 -11.26
C ASN A 346 1.73 13.97 -10.76
N VAL A 347 1.82 12.67 -10.47
CA VAL A 347 0.68 11.91 -9.94
C VAL A 347 0.27 12.43 -8.56
N LYS A 348 1.24 12.64 -7.65
CA LYS A 348 0.98 13.20 -6.32
C LYS A 348 0.30 14.55 -6.39
N ALA A 349 0.80 15.43 -7.26
CA ALA A 349 0.23 16.76 -7.43
C ALA A 349 -1.16 16.73 -8.06
N THR A 350 -1.41 15.85 -9.05
CA THR A 350 -2.75 15.69 -9.63
C THR A 350 -3.77 15.26 -8.56
N ASN A 351 -3.39 14.37 -7.65
CA ASN A 351 -4.21 13.99 -6.49
C ASN A 351 -4.44 15.18 -5.55
N ALA A 352 -3.42 15.99 -5.28
CA ALA A 352 -3.55 17.21 -4.47
C ALA A 352 -4.50 18.24 -5.11
N LEU A 353 -4.38 18.49 -6.42
CA LEU A 353 -5.24 19.39 -7.18
C LEU A 353 -6.71 18.94 -7.16
N ARG A 354 -6.96 17.63 -7.28
CA ARG A 354 -8.32 17.06 -7.19
C ARG A 354 -8.92 17.26 -5.79
N ARG A 355 -8.13 17.07 -4.74
CA ARG A 355 -8.57 17.29 -3.36
C ARG A 355 -8.88 18.76 -3.10
N ASP A 356 -8.01 19.67 -3.54
CA ASP A 356 -8.19 21.11 -3.41
C ASP A 356 -9.49 21.57 -4.08
N LYS A 357 -9.73 21.12 -5.31
CA LYS A 357 -10.99 21.30 -6.05
C LYS A 357 -12.22 20.90 -5.23
N ILE A 358 -12.23 19.69 -4.66
CA ILE A 358 -13.38 19.18 -3.88
C ILE A 358 -13.61 20.04 -2.63
N LYS A 359 -12.54 20.49 -1.99
CA LYS A 359 -12.61 21.21 -0.71
C LYS A 359 -13.04 22.67 -0.89
N ASN A 360 -12.44 23.34 -1.86
CA ASN A 360 -12.41 24.80 -1.94
C ASN A 360 -13.29 25.38 -3.04
N ASP A 361 -13.58 24.63 -4.11
CA ASP A 361 -14.45 25.17 -5.17
C ASP A 361 -15.89 25.26 -4.67
N ARG A 362 -16.47 26.46 -4.80
CA ARG A 362 -17.87 26.71 -4.48
C ARG A 362 -18.65 27.20 -5.70
N TYR A 363 -17.99 27.90 -6.61
CA TYR A 363 -18.64 28.54 -7.76
C TYR A 363 -18.11 28.05 -9.11
N GLN A 364 -18.90 28.27 -10.17
CA GLN A 364 -18.61 27.79 -11.53
C GLN A 364 -17.24 28.26 -12.06
N LYS A 365 -16.84 29.51 -11.76
CA LYS A 365 -15.57 30.09 -12.19
C LYS A 365 -14.35 29.42 -11.55
N GLU A 366 -14.44 29.07 -10.27
CA GLU A 366 -13.40 28.35 -9.53
C GLU A 366 -13.28 26.92 -10.06
N ASN A 367 -14.43 26.25 -10.21
CA ASN A 367 -14.51 24.90 -10.79
C ASN A 367 -13.92 24.83 -12.21
N MET A 368 -14.16 25.85 -13.04
CA MET A 368 -13.57 25.91 -14.38
C MET A 368 -12.05 26.04 -14.32
N ARG A 369 -11.52 26.93 -13.46
CA ARG A 369 -10.07 27.13 -13.28
C ARG A 369 -9.39 25.88 -12.72
N SER A 370 -9.95 25.26 -11.69
CA SER A 370 -9.39 24.04 -11.10
C SER A 370 -9.43 22.87 -12.07
N SER A 371 -10.51 22.73 -12.85
CA SER A 371 -10.65 21.72 -13.91
C SER A 371 -9.59 21.88 -14.99
N GLU A 372 -9.33 23.11 -15.42
CA GLU A 372 -8.31 23.40 -16.44
C GLU A 372 -6.92 22.97 -15.96
N ARG A 373 -6.58 23.29 -14.71
CA ARG A 373 -5.29 22.93 -14.11
C ARG A 373 -5.11 21.43 -13.96
N ILE A 374 -6.19 20.71 -13.59
CA ILE A 374 -6.18 19.25 -13.56
C ILE A 374 -6.01 18.70 -14.97
N ARG A 375 -6.69 19.26 -15.97
CA ARG A 375 -6.58 18.82 -17.38
C ARG A 375 -5.16 19.02 -17.90
N GLU A 376 -4.53 20.16 -17.59
CA GLU A 376 -3.15 20.44 -18.00
C GLU A 376 -2.15 19.47 -17.34
N SER A 377 -2.30 19.22 -16.04
CA SER A 377 -1.48 18.22 -15.33
C SER A 377 -1.63 16.81 -15.93
N LEU A 378 -2.84 16.43 -16.33
CA LEU A 378 -3.11 15.16 -17.03
C LEU A 378 -2.52 15.13 -18.44
N ARG A 379 -2.53 16.26 -19.16
CA ARG A 379 -1.89 16.40 -20.47
C ARG A 379 -0.38 16.19 -20.36
N HIS A 380 0.25 16.76 -19.33
CA HIS A 380 1.68 16.57 -19.07
C HIS A 380 1.99 15.10 -18.78
N ARG A 381 1.16 14.45 -17.95
CA ARG A 381 1.25 13.01 -17.67
C ARG A 381 1.23 12.16 -18.95
N GLU A 382 0.36 12.48 -19.90
CA GLU A 382 0.26 11.78 -21.19
C GLU A 382 1.53 11.97 -22.05
N VAL A 383 2.11 13.17 -22.04
CA VAL A 383 3.40 13.44 -22.69
C VAL A 383 4.51 12.59 -22.08
N TRP A 384 4.62 12.55 -20.74
CA TRP A 384 5.63 11.74 -20.06
C TRP A 384 5.47 10.23 -20.31
N MET A 385 4.23 9.72 -20.32
CA MET A 385 3.97 8.33 -20.70
C MET A 385 4.40 8.04 -22.14
N THR A 386 4.15 8.97 -23.06
CA THR A 386 4.55 8.82 -24.46
C THR A 386 6.08 8.81 -24.60
N ILE A 387 6.79 9.66 -23.85
CA ILE A 387 8.25 9.67 -23.81
C ILE A 387 8.79 8.35 -23.28
N PHE A 388 8.27 7.86 -22.15
CA PHE A 388 8.67 6.57 -21.58
C PHE A 388 8.42 5.41 -22.55
N ALA A 389 7.24 5.36 -23.19
CA ALA A 389 6.90 4.32 -24.16
C ALA A 389 7.85 4.36 -25.38
N SER A 390 8.21 5.55 -25.84
CA SER A 390 9.14 5.74 -26.96
C SER A 390 10.56 5.29 -26.59
N ALA A 391 11.03 5.66 -25.40
CA ALA A 391 12.33 5.23 -24.88
C ALA A 391 12.40 3.70 -24.69
N ARG A 392 11.33 3.09 -24.17
CA ARG A 392 11.22 1.64 -24.03
C ARG A 392 11.22 0.93 -25.39
N ALA A 393 10.49 1.46 -26.37
CA ALA A 393 10.47 0.90 -27.72
C ALA A 393 11.86 0.95 -28.38
N ALA A 394 12.61 2.04 -28.17
CA ALA A 394 13.99 2.15 -28.63
C ALA A 394 14.90 1.10 -27.97
N ILE A 395 14.82 0.91 -26.65
CA ILE A 395 15.59 -0.13 -25.94
C ILE A 395 15.25 -1.53 -26.48
N LEU A 396 13.97 -1.84 -26.67
CA LEU A 396 13.54 -3.12 -27.24
C LEU A 396 14.04 -3.34 -28.67
N MET A 397 14.13 -2.29 -29.47
CA MET A 397 14.67 -2.36 -30.83
C MET A 397 16.18 -2.59 -30.84
N LEU A 398 16.90 -2.06 -29.86
CA LEU A 398 18.36 -2.17 -29.75
C LEU A 398 18.79 -3.51 -29.12
N ASP A 399 18.18 -3.88 -28.00
CA ASP A 399 18.63 -5.01 -27.17
C ASP A 399 17.76 -6.26 -27.34
N GLY A 400 16.63 -6.17 -28.05
CA GLY A 400 15.65 -7.26 -28.21
C GLY A 400 14.82 -7.55 -26.94
N GLU A 401 15.33 -7.16 -25.77
CA GLU A 401 14.68 -7.31 -24.47
C GLU A 401 14.76 -6.00 -23.67
N THR A 402 13.87 -5.82 -22.68
CA THR A 402 13.91 -4.63 -21.82
C THR A 402 13.54 -4.99 -20.39
N LYS A 403 14.31 -4.44 -19.44
CA LYS A 403 14.03 -4.53 -18.00
C LYS A 403 12.88 -3.61 -17.57
N PHE A 404 12.41 -2.71 -18.44
CA PHE A 404 11.35 -1.76 -18.14
C PHE A 404 9.98 -2.31 -18.59
N PRO A 405 9.02 -2.50 -17.67
CA PRO A 405 7.68 -2.94 -18.05
C PRO A 405 6.97 -1.87 -18.88
N ALA A 406 5.98 -2.29 -19.68
CA ALA A 406 5.10 -1.34 -20.35
C ALA A 406 4.34 -0.52 -19.30
N LEU A 407 4.28 0.80 -19.48
CA LEU A 407 3.58 1.70 -18.55
C LEU A 407 2.20 2.04 -19.11
N THR A 408 1.16 1.63 -18.39
CA THR A 408 -0.25 1.93 -18.69
C THR A 408 -0.80 2.99 -17.74
N GLU A 409 -1.99 3.54 -18.03
CA GLU A 409 -2.63 4.49 -17.12
C GLU A 409 -2.95 3.84 -15.75
N ALA A 410 -3.24 2.53 -15.72
CA ALA A 410 -3.45 1.79 -14.48
C ALA A 410 -2.18 1.75 -13.61
N ASP A 411 -1.01 1.76 -14.24
CA ASP A 411 0.27 1.75 -13.53
C ASP A 411 0.60 3.07 -12.84
N LEU A 412 -0.06 4.16 -13.25
CA LEU A 412 0.07 5.47 -12.63
C LEU A 412 -0.81 5.63 -11.39
N TYR A 413 -1.75 4.72 -11.15
CA TYR A 413 -2.63 4.81 -9.99
C TYR A 413 -1.82 4.74 -8.69
N MET A 414 -2.08 5.68 -7.79
CA MET A 414 -1.55 5.69 -6.43
C MET A 414 -2.68 6.04 -5.49
N LYS A 415 -2.75 5.35 -4.35
CA LYS A 415 -3.68 5.71 -3.27
C LYS A 415 -3.47 7.17 -2.83
N PRO A 416 -4.54 7.93 -2.58
CA PRO A 416 -4.41 9.30 -2.08
C PRO A 416 -3.75 9.33 -0.70
N ILE A 417 -2.49 9.76 -0.64
CA ILE A 417 -1.71 9.91 0.61
C ILE A 417 -2.16 11.09 1.47
N MET A 418 -2.75 12.12 0.85
CA MET A 418 -3.28 13.30 1.54
C MET A 418 -4.62 13.00 2.22
N ASP A 419 -5.41 12.09 1.65
CA ASP A 419 -6.71 11.72 2.20
C ASP A 419 -6.56 10.71 3.33
N LYS A 420 -7.56 10.72 4.20
CA LYS A 420 -7.79 9.63 5.13
C LYS A 420 -8.08 8.35 4.34
N ARG A 421 -7.64 7.22 4.87
CA ARG A 421 -7.83 5.90 4.25
C ARG A 421 -9.32 5.62 4.05
N ARG A 422 -9.70 5.15 2.86
CA ARG A 422 -11.07 4.79 2.51
C ARG A 422 -11.32 3.30 2.73
N LEU A 423 -12.60 2.95 2.84
CA LEU A 423 -13.02 1.56 2.95
C LEU A 423 -12.65 0.80 1.66
N GLY A 424 -12.00 -0.35 1.80
CA GLY A 424 -11.59 -1.21 0.67
C GLY A 424 -10.21 -0.91 0.09
N ASP A 425 -9.54 0.17 0.49
CA ASP A 425 -8.21 0.55 -0.03
C ASP A 425 -7.16 -0.57 0.12
N SER A 426 -7.27 -1.45 1.12
CA SER A 426 -6.31 -2.54 1.34
C SER A 426 -6.31 -3.62 0.24
N LYS A 427 -7.39 -3.73 -0.52
CA LYS A 427 -7.52 -4.70 -1.63
C LYS A 427 -6.95 -4.16 -2.93
N LEU A 428 -6.81 -2.84 -3.05
CA LEU A 428 -6.21 -2.19 -4.21
C LEU A 428 -4.71 -2.05 -3.98
N SER A 429 -3.91 -2.30 -5.01
CA SER A 429 -2.48 -1.98 -5.00
C SER A 429 -2.25 -0.71 -5.80
N ASP A 430 -1.20 0.03 -5.43
CA ASP A 430 -0.67 1.06 -6.30
C ASP A 430 -0.18 0.41 -7.61
N GLY A 431 -0.24 1.16 -8.70
CA GLY A 431 0.15 0.69 -10.02
C GLY A 431 1.64 0.31 -10.11
N ALA A 432 2.04 -0.35 -11.20
CA ALA A 432 3.40 -0.84 -11.35
C ALA A 432 4.47 0.26 -11.25
N LEU A 433 4.16 1.52 -11.55
CA LEU A 433 5.09 2.64 -11.36
C LEU A 433 5.63 2.76 -9.92
N TRP A 434 4.83 2.30 -8.95
CA TRP A 434 5.10 2.36 -7.52
C TRP A 434 5.61 1.03 -6.94
N THR A 435 5.66 -0.02 -7.77
CA THR A 435 6.01 -1.39 -7.36
C THR A 435 7.20 -1.95 -8.13
N ALA A 436 7.37 -1.59 -9.40
CA ALA A 436 8.12 -2.36 -10.40
C ALA A 436 9.61 -2.00 -10.55
N LEU A 437 10.24 -1.41 -9.54
CA LEU A 437 11.69 -1.26 -9.52
C LEU A 437 12.19 -1.60 -8.11
N ALA A 438 12.13 -2.89 -7.76
CA ALA A 438 13.13 -3.47 -6.87
C ALA A 438 14.53 -3.13 -7.44
N PRO A 439 15.53 -2.89 -6.59
CA PRO A 439 16.79 -2.31 -7.04
C PRO A 439 17.48 -3.32 -7.96
N GLN A 440 17.75 -2.91 -9.21
CA GLN A 440 18.92 -3.42 -9.91
C GLN A 440 20.10 -2.61 -9.35
N VAL A 441 21.11 -3.36 -8.92
CA VAL A 441 22.38 -2.95 -8.33
C VAL A 441 22.81 -1.54 -8.77
N GLN A 442 23.03 -0.66 -7.78
CA GLN A 442 23.81 0.56 -7.98
C GLN A 442 25.26 0.14 -8.25
N GLU A 443 25.77 0.44 -9.44
CA GLU A 443 27.20 0.70 -9.59
C GLU A 443 27.44 2.08 -8.97
N GLU A 444 28.21 2.09 -7.87
CA GLU A 444 28.73 3.33 -7.28
C GLU A 444 29.88 3.80 -8.16
N ASP A 445 29.69 4.91 -8.88
CA ASP A 445 30.81 5.73 -9.32
C ASP A 445 31.05 6.81 -8.24
N GLU A 446 32.25 6.76 -7.66
CA GLU A 446 32.82 7.76 -6.77
C GLU A 446 33.06 9.07 -7.53
N ASP A 447 32.02 9.87 -7.79
CA ASP A 447 32.20 11.29 -8.08
C ASP A 447 30.94 12.06 -7.68
N GLY A 448 30.94 12.50 -6.42
CA GLY A 448 29.92 13.36 -5.84
C GLY A 448 29.95 14.75 -6.47
N MET A 449 29.16 14.96 -7.52
CA MET A 449 28.87 16.29 -8.03
C MET A 449 27.61 16.84 -7.33
N ASP A 450 27.82 17.78 -6.40
CA ASP A 450 26.77 18.53 -5.69
C ASP A 450 25.99 19.37 -6.71
N ILE A 451 24.86 18.85 -7.21
CA ILE A 451 23.94 19.59 -8.10
C ILE A 451 23.06 20.50 -7.23
N ASP A 452 23.44 21.77 -7.25
CA ASP A 452 22.66 22.99 -6.97
C ASP A 452 21.42 22.83 -6.05
N LYS A 453 21.68 22.85 -4.73
CA LYS A 453 20.68 22.91 -3.65
C LYS A 453 20.02 24.29 -3.53
N GLN A 454 19.50 24.84 -4.63
CA GLN A 454 18.84 26.14 -4.56
C GLN A 454 17.65 26.29 -5.52
N THR A 455 16.61 25.47 -5.35
CA THR A 455 15.24 25.86 -5.72
C THR A 455 14.16 25.12 -4.91
N ASN A 456 13.42 25.86 -4.07
CA ASN A 456 12.13 25.55 -3.41
C ASN A 456 12.02 24.37 -2.41
N SER A 457 12.58 24.60 -1.21
CA SER A 457 12.50 23.73 -0.01
C SER A 457 11.10 23.23 0.40
N GLU A 458 10.02 23.99 0.21
CA GLU A 458 8.70 23.60 0.73
C GLU A 458 7.99 22.50 -0.09
N LEU A 459 8.18 22.48 -1.41
CA LEU A 459 7.56 21.49 -2.31
C LEU A 459 8.26 20.14 -2.23
N ASP A 460 9.60 20.15 -2.14
CA ASP A 460 10.39 18.94 -1.91
C ASP A 460 10.14 18.36 -0.52
N ASP A 461 9.98 19.20 0.50
CA ASP A 461 9.55 18.80 1.84
C ASP A 461 8.16 18.13 1.80
N TRP A 462 7.22 18.72 1.08
CA TRP A 462 5.86 18.17 0.91
C TRP A 462 5.90 16.82 0.17
N ALA A 463 6.62 16.73 -0.95
CA ALA A 463 6.71 15.49 -1.72
C ALA A 463 7.37 14.37 -0.90
N SER A 464 8.38 14.72 -0.09
CA SER A 464 9.12 13.80 0.79
C SER A 464 8.30 13.33 1.99
N GLU A 465 7.47 14.21 2.58
CA GLU A 465 6.48 13.80 3.59
C GLU A 465 5.45 12.83 2.98
N GLY A 466 5.06 13.07 1.73
CA GLY A 466 4.22 12.15 0.97
C GLY A 466 4.81 10.77 0.77
N ASP A 467 6.11 10.67 0.44
CA ASP A 467 6.85 9.40 0.35
C ASP A 467 6.83 8.65 1.67
N GLN A 468 7.10 9.38 2.78
CA GLN A 468 7.09 8.81 4.12
C GLN A 468 5.71 8.20 4.45
N VAL A 469 4.63 8.96 4.24
CA VAL A 469 3.27 8.49 4.51
C VAL A 469 2.92 7.27 3.65
N GLN A 470 3.32 7.26 2.38
CA GLN A 470 3.13 6.11 1.49
C GLN A 470 3.85 4.87 2.04
N TRP A 471 5.11 5.02 2.43
CA TRP A 471 5.93 3.94 2.97
C TRP A 471 5.32 3.33 4.25
N PHE A 472 4.94 4.16 5.22
CA PHE A 472 4.31 3.67 6.46
C PHE A 472 2.94 3.02 6.22
N ARG A 473 2.12 3.57 5.32
CA ARG A 473 0.82 2.95 4.98
C ARG A 473 1.02 1.61 4.27
N ALA A 474 2.04 1.47 3.43
CA ALA A 474 2.40 0.22 2.78
C ALA A 474 2.92 -0.83 3.79
N GLU A 475 3.75 -0.43 4.75
CA GLU A 475 4.22 -1.27 5.88
C GLU A 475 3.01 -1.85 6.64
N ALA A 476 2.12 -0.97 7.12
CA ALA A 476 0.94 -1.36 7.88
C ALA A 476 -0.01 -2.28 7.06
N GLU A 477 -0.16 -2.04 5.76
CA GLU A 477 -0.99 -2.87 4.90
C GLU A 477 -0.39 -4.26 4.68
N MET A 478 0.93 -4.36 4.46
CA MET A 478 1.64 -5.62 4.34
C MET A 478 1.51 -6.45 5.61
N LEU A 479 1.76 -5.85 6.79
CA LEU A 479 1.64 -6.51 8.08
C LEU A 479 0.22 -7.02 8.34
N ARG A 480 -0.81 -6.22 8.02
CA ARG A 480 -2.21 -6.66 8.19
C ARG A 480 -2.59 -7.84 7.32
N TRP A 481 -2.07 -7.93 6.10
CA TRP A 481 -2.32 -9.09 5.23
C TRP A 481 -1.53 -10.33 5.68
N ARG A 482 -0.35 -10.14 6.28
CA ARG A 482 0.41 -11.20 6.96
C ARG A 482 -0.40 -11.79 8.11
N GLU A 483 -0.91 -10.93 9.00
CA GLU A 483 -1.79 -11.31 10.11
C GLU A 483 -3.07 -12.00 9.61
N GLN A 484 -3.68 -11.49 8.53
CA GLN A 484 -4.90 -12.09 7.96
C GLN A 484 -4.65 -13.51 7.44
N LYS A 485 -3.50 -13.75 6.78
CA LYS A 485 -3.08 -15.10 6.34
C LYS A 485 -2.98 -16.04 7.54
N GLU A 486 -2.29 -15.63 8.58
CA GLU A 486 -2.08 -16.42 9.81
C GLU A 486 -3.40 -16.69 10.55
N GLN A 487 -4.27 -15.68 10.67
CA GLN A 487 -5.59 -15.82 11.28
C GLN A 487 -6.45 -16.85 10.53
N LYS A 488 -6.44 -16.83 9.18
CA LYS A 488 -7.21 -17.78 8.37
C LYS A 488 -6.71 -19.21 8.53
N LEU A 489 -5.40 -19.42 8.65
CA LEU A 489 -4.84 -20.74 8.99
C LEU A 489 -5.34 -21.20 10.37
N ALA A 490 -5.30 -20.33 11.38
CA ALA A 490 -5.79 -20.64 12.72
C ALA A 490 -7.31 -20.94 12.75
N GLU A 491 -8.11 -20.23 11.94
CA GLU A 491 -9.55 -20.48 11.78
C GLU A 491 -9.83 -21.85 11.14
N ILE A 492 -9.12 -22.21 10.07
CA ILE A 492 -9.25 -23.53 9.42
C ILE A 492 -8.92 -24.66 10.40
N LEU A 493 -7.85 -24.52 11.18
CA LEU A 493 -7.48 -25.51 12.20
C LEU A 493 -8.53 -25.61 13.32
N ARG A 494 -9.09 -24.47 13.77
CA ARG A 494 -10.21 -24.45 14.72
C ARG A 494 -11.45 -25.14 14.18
N VAL A 495 -11.78 -24.94 12.91
CA VAL A 495 -12.92 -25.59 12.24
C VAL A 495 -12.73 -27.11 12.19
N ARG A 496 -11.54 -27.61 11.80
CA ARG A 496 -11.24 -29.05 11.84
C ARG A 496 -11.40 -29.62 13.25
N ARG A 497 -10.83 -28.95 14.27
CA ARG A 497 -10.96 -29.37 15.67
C ARG A 497 -12.42 -29.40 16.13
N SER A 498 -13.22 -28.42 15.73
CA SER A 498 -14.66 -28.39 15.99
C SER A 498 -15.38 -29.60 15.38
N PHE A 499 -15.07 -29.94 14.12
CA PHE A 499 -15.65 -31.13 13.48
C PHE A 499 -15.25 -32.43 14.19
N LEU A 500 -13.98 -32.59 14.58
CA LEU A 500 -13.54 -33.75 15.36
C LEU A 500 -14.24 -33.83 16.72
N LYS A 501 -14.40 -32.69 17.41
CA LYS A 501 -15.14 -32.63 18.67
C LYS A 501 -16.60 -33.03 18.48
N MET A 502 -17.27 -32.49 17.45
CA MET A 502 -18.66 -32.85 17.14
C MET A 502 -18.81 -34.32 16.76
N HIS A 503 -17.87 -34.88 15.99
CA HIS A 503 -17.82 -36.32 15.70
C HIS A 503 -17.78 -37.15 16.99
N SER A 504 -16.86 -36.82 17.90
CA SER A 504 -16.75 -37.50 19.20
C SER A 504 -18.02 -37.38 20.03
N THR A 505 -18.58 -36.17 20.15
CA THR A 505 -19.84 -35.92 20.89
C THR A 505 -20.99 -36.74 20.34
N TRP A 506 -21.20 -36.75 19.01
CA TRP A 506 -22.27 -37.53 18.38
C TRP A 506 -22.05 -39.03 18.50
N THR A 507 -20.79 -39.48 18.50
CA THR A 507 -20.45 -40.90 18.73
C THR A 507 -20.85 -41.32 20.14
N THR A 508 -20.51 -40.53 21.15
CA THR A 508 -20.93 -40.78 22.54
C THR A 508 -22.45 -40.78 22.68
N LEU A 509 -23.14 -39.79 22.10
CA LEU A 509 -24.61 -39.74 22.11
C LEU A 509 -25.24 -40.97 21.45
N SER A 510 -24.61 -41.52 20.41
CA SER A 510 -25.10 -42.73 19.76
C SER A 510 -25.00 -43.97 20.63
N ALA A 511 -23.98 -44.03 21.50
CA ALA A 511 -23.79 -45.13 22.44
C ALA A 511 -24.77 -45.06 23.63
N SER A 512 -25.15 -43.85 24.05
CA SER A 512 -26.10 -43.62 25.15
C SER A 512 -27.56 -43.46 24.69
N ALA A 513 -27.86 -43.71 23.42
CA ALA A 513 -29.19 -43.45 22.85
C ALA A 513 -30.21 -44.52 23.28
N VAL A 514 -31.33 -44.06 23.85
CA VAL A 514 -32.42 -44.93 24.36
C VAL A 514 -33.19 -45.63 23.22
N LYS A 515 -33.33 -44.99 22.05
CA LYS A 515 -34.07 -45.52 20.90
C LYS A 515 -33.12 -45.86 19.75
N PRO A 516 -33.32 -47.00 19.05
CA PRO A 516 -32.51 -47.36 17.88
C PRO A 516 -32.46 -46.27 16.80
N GLY A 517 -33.58 -45.57 16.56
CA GLY A 517 -33.62 -44.45 15.61
C GLY A 517 -32.75 -43.26 16.00
N TYR A 518 -32.64 -42.96 17.30
CA TYR A 518 -31.76 -41.90 17.80
C TYR A 518 -30.29 -42.31 17.67
N ALA A 519 -29.96 -43.57 17.97
CA ALA A 519 -28.62 -44.11 17.75
C ALA A 519 -28.22 -44.01 16.28
N ALA A 520 -29.12 -44.40 15.36
CA ALA A 520 -28.88 -44.32 13.91
C ALA A 520 -28.64 -42.88 13.44
N PHE A 521 -29.48 -41.92 13.87
CA PHE A 521 -29.31 -40.51 13.53
C PHE A 521 -28.00 -39.93 14.09
N ALA A 522 -27.67 -40.25 15.35
CA ALA A 522 -26.44 -39.80 15.97
C ALA A 522 -25.19 -40.34 15.24
N ARG A 523 -25.19 -41.63 14.83
CA ARG A 523 -24.12 -42.20 13.99
C ARG A 523 -24.01 -41.51 12.64
N GLN A 524 -25.14 -41.21 11.99
CA GLN A 524 -25.16 -40.45 10.74
C GLN A 524 -24.49 -39.08 10.91
N LYS A 525 -24.80 -38.36 11.99
CA LYS A 525 -24.18 -37.06 12.31
C LYS A 525 -22.69 -37.22 12.62
N ALA A 526 -22.30 -38.23 13.40
CA ALA A 526 -20.89 -38.52 13.66
C ALA A 526 -20.09 -38.75 12.36
N ALA A 527 -20.61 -39.58 11.45
CA ALA A 527 -19.97 -39.83 10.15
C ALA A 527 -19.89 -38.57 9.26
N MET A 528 -20.93 -37.73 9.30
CA MET A 528 -20.95 -36.45 8.58
C MET A 528 -19.83 -35.51 9.06
N TYR A 529 -19.66 -35.32 10.37
CA TYR A 529 -18.58 -34.49 10.93
C TYR A 529 -17.20 -35.08 10.67
N GLN A 530 -17.05 -36.41 10.70
CA GLN A 530 -15.80 -37.08 10.34
C GLN A 530 -15.39 -36.78 8.90
N ARG A 531 -16.33 -36.87 7.94
CA ARG A 531 -16.06 -36.54 6.53
C ARG A 531 -15.64 -35.08 6.35
N MET A 532 -16.27 -34.13 7.06
CA MET A 532 -15.85 -32.73 6.99
C MET A 532 -14.45 -32.50 7.58
N ALA A 533 -14.11 -33.18 8.69
CA ALA A 533 -12.77 -33.12 9.25
C ALA A 533 -11.71 -33.70 8.30
N GLN A 534 -12.04 -34.77 7.59
CA GLN A 534 -11.20 -35.39 6.55
C GLN A 534 -11.05 -34.48 5.32
N ASP A 535 -12.14 -33.90 4.80
CA ASP A 535 -12.08 -32.94 3.68
C ASP A 535 -11.20 -31.73 4.04
N THR A 536 -11.33 -31.21 5.26
CA THR A 536 -10.46 -30.14 5.78
C THR A 536 -8.99 -30.56 5.82
N ALA A 537 -8.69 -31.78 6.29
CA ALA A 537 -7.33 -32.30 6.34
C ALA A 537 -6.73 -32.49 4.94
N THR A 538 -7.48 -33.06 4.00
CA THR A 538 -7.05 -33.23 2.61
C THR A 538 -6.73 -31.87 1.98
N ARG A 539 -7.59 -30.87 2.17
CA ARG A 539 -7.35 -29.52 1.63
C ARG A 539 -6.15 -28.83 2.25
N LEU A 540 -5.93 -28.99 3.56
CA LEU A 540 -4.72 -28.50 4.23
C LEU A 540 -3.47 -29.13 3.62
N ALA A 541 -3.48 -30.46 3.45
CA ALA A 541 -2.37 -31.17 2.85
C ALA A 541 -2.11 -30.72 1.40
N SER A 542 -3.16 -30.60 0.58
CA SER A 542 -3.06 -30.09 -0.80
C SER A 542 -2.59 -28.64 -0.88
N ALA A 543 -2.86 -27.83 0.14
CA ALA A 543 -2.40 -26.44 0.23
C ALA A 543 -0.96 -26.31 0.79
N GLY A 544 -0.28 -27.43 1.04
CA GLY A 544 1.10 -27.46 1.54
C GLY A 544 1.22 -27.35 3.05
N TYR A 545 0.17 -27.67 3.82
CA TYR A 545 0.12 -27.58 5.28
C TYR A 545 -0.10 -28.95 5.93
N SER A 546 0.56 -29.98 5.40
CA SER A 546 0.40 -31.36 5.90
C SER A 546 0.91 -31.50 7.33
N GLU A 547 1.97 -30.76 7.67
CA GLU A 547 2.59 -30.71 8.99
C GLU A 547 1.64 -30.18 10.08
N PHE A 548 0.61 -29.40 9.72
CA PHE A 548 -0.38 -28.89 10.69
C PHE A 548 -1.32 -30.01 11.20
N LEU A 549 -1.31 -31.16 10.54
CA LEU A 549 -2.15 -32.30 10.90
C LEU A 549 -1.49 -33.23 11.91
N VAL A 550 -0.19 -33.05 12.17
CA VAL A 550 0.58 -33.82 13.15
C VAL A 550 0.10 -33.52 14.57
N GLU A 551 -0.02 -34.55 15.39
CA GLU A 551 -0.39 -34.40 16.80
C GLU A 551 0.69 -33.59 17.56
N GLY A 552 0.26 -32.62 18.36
CA GLY A 552 1.18 -31.74 19.09
C GLY A 552 1.79 -30.59 18.27
N PHE A 553 1.39 -30.41 17.00
CA PHE A 553 1.86 -29.29 16.19
C PHE A 553 1.62 -27.92 16.86
N ASN A 554 2.69 -27.13 16.99
CA ASN A 554 2.65 -25.80 17.57
C ASN A 554 2.55 -24.72 16.48
N LEU A 555 1.34 -24.20 16.28
CA LEU A 555 1.09 -23.13 15.30
C LEU A 555 1.86 -21.84 15.62
N VAL A 556 2.10 -21.54 16.90
CA VAL A 556 2.78 -20.30 17.32
C VAL A 556 4.24 -20.35 16.90
N GLU A 557 4.93 -21.46 17.15
CA GLU A 557 6.31 -21.67 16.72
C GLU A 557 6.44 -21.63 15.19
N TRP A 558 5.50 -22.27 14.48
CA TRP A 558 5.47 -22.23 13.01
C TRP A 558 5.30 -20.79 12.49
N VAL A 559 4.38 -20.01 13.06
CA VAL A 559 4.20 -18.60 12.68
C VAL A 559 5.49 -17.81 12.94
N GLN A 560 6.15 -17.99 14.08
CA GLN A 560 7.43 -17.32 14.37
C GLN A 560 8.53 -17.66 13.35
N GLN A 561 8.63 -18.93 12.96
CA GLN A 561 9.60 -19.39 11.97
C GLN A 561 9.28 -18.86 10.56
N GLU A 562 8.01 -18.94 10.15
CA GLU A 562 7.54 -18.41 8.86
C GLU A 562 7.81 -16.90 8.79
N ARG A 563 7.54 -16.18 9.90
CA ARG A 563 7.79 -14.76 9.97
C ARG A 563 9.28 -14.43 9.81
N SER A 564 10.14 -15.18 10.50
CA SER A 564 11.60 -15.03 10.39
C SER A 564 12.10 -15.28 8.96
N THR A 565 11.49 -16.25 8.25
CA THR A 565 11.82 -16.58 6.86
C THR A 565 11.41 -15.47 5.90
N GLU A 566 10.22 -14.91 6.07
CA GLU A 566 9.72 -13.78 5.29
C GLU A 566 10.54 -12.51 5.53
N ASP A 567 10.94 -12.24 6.78
CA ASP A 567 11.77 -11.09 7.14
C ASP A 567 13.18 -11.25 6.53
N ALA A 568 13.77 -12.45 6.56
CA ALA A 568 15.04 -12.73 5.87
C ALA A 568 14.91 -12.61 4.34
N LYS A 569 13.77 -12.99 3.76
CA LYS A 569 13.48 -12.76 2.33
C LYS A 569 13.38 -11.27 2.02
N PHE A 570 12.74 -10.48 2.89
CA PHE A 570 12.65 -9.04 2.76
C PHE A 570 14.05 -8.40 2.74
N GLU A 571 14.87 -8.71 3.75
CA GLU A 571 16.22 -8.16 3.86
C GLU A 571 17.10 -8.53 2.66
N ARG A 572 16.97 -9.76 2.14
CA ARG A 572 17.64 -10.18 0.90
C ARG A 572 17.19 -9.35 -0.30
N LEU A 573 15.90 -9.22 -0.54
CA LEU A 573 15.36 -8.51 -1.70
C LEU A 573 15.67 -7.00 -1.69
N VAL A 574 15.85 -6.41 -0.50
CA VAL A 574 16.15 -4.98 -0.36
C VAL A 574 17.65 -4.71 -0.32
N TYR A 575 18.45 -5.53 0.38
CA TYR A 575 19.83 -5.20 0.74
C TYR A 575 20.91 -6.17 0.21
N SER A 576 20.57 -7.38 -0.25
CA SER A 576 21.60 -8.26 -0.79
C SER A 576 22.01 -7.82 -2.19
N LYS A 577 23.31 -7.53 -2.37
CA LYS A 577 23.92 -7.36 -3.69
C LYS A 577 23.85 -8.71 -4.40
N SER A 578 23.26 -8.78 -5.59
CA SER A 578 23.39 -9.97 -6.44
C SER A 578 24.85 -10.08 -6.85
N SER A 579 25.58 -11.01 -6.24
CA SER A 579 26.89 -11.43 -6.68
C SER A 579 26.73 -12.39 -7.85
N GLU A 580 26.32 -11.89 -9.02
CA GLU A 580 26.35 -12.64 -10.29
C GLU A 580 26.73 -11.72 -11.44
#